data_AF-A0A1G8HXW4-F1
#
_entry.id   AF-A0A1G8HXW4-F1
#
_cell.length_a   1.000
_cell.length_b   1.000
_cell.length_c   1.000
_cell.angle_alpha   90.00
_cell.angle_beta   90.00
_cell.angle_gamma   90.00
#
_symmetry.space_group_name_H-M   'P 1'
#
loop_
_entity.id
_entity.type
_entity.pdbx_description
1 polymer ?
#
loop_
_entity_poly.entity_id
_entity_poly.type
_entity_poly.pdbx_seq_one_letter_code
_entity_poly.pdbx_strand_id
1 'polypeptide(L)'
;MKDLFLSLEIGEDYEKYEWNLEILICEEVPMCDKYLWVGSKVNKIFNLKPSITKVIFYWDRLEVVIHEFDNKHRTAYNKLNANLSKNFSTLSNENLKYGIIINKFFMGKIDFWSLYLPSTNQIKLISFSNSFPYTNNLIGSILKI
;
A
#
# COMPACT_ATOMS: atom_id res chain seq x y z
N MET A 1 -8.01 17.31 9.43
CA MET A 1 -6.82 16.49 9.08
C MET A 1 -7.08 14.98 9.21
N LYS A 2 -8.31 14.54 9.54
CA LYS A 2 -8.68 13.13 9.77
C LYS A 2 -9.30 12.42 8.55
N ASP A 3 -9.69 13.14 7.50
CA ASP A 3 -10.58 12.57 6.48
C ASP A 3 -9.89 12.13 5.18
N LEU A 4 -8.56 12.12 5.10
CA LEU A 4 -7.87 12.00 3.82
C LEU A 4 -7.14 10.67 3.56
N PHE A 5 -6.98 9.80 4.56
CA PHE A 5 -6.19 8.58 4.40
C PHE A 5 -6.96 7.36 4.87
N LEU A 6 -7.49 6.65 3.88
CA LEU A 6 -8.00 5.29 3.94
C LEU A 6 -9.18 5.06 4.89
N SER A 7 -10.30 4.61 4.32
CA SER A 7 -11.36 3.89 5.05
C SER A 7 -10.87 2.59 5.71
N LEU A 8 -9.62 2.21 5.42
CA LEU A 8 -8.92 1.01 5.86
C LEU A 8 -7.84 1.43 6.86
N GLU A 9 -8.04 1.09 8.13
CA GLU A 9 -7.18 1.51 9.22
C GLU A 9 -6.29 0.34 9.65
N ILE A 10 -4.97 0.54 9.60
CA ILE A 10 -4.01 -0.47 10.05
C ILE A 10 -4.23 -0.76 11.54
N GLY A 11 -4.27 -2.04 11.89
CA GLY A 11 -4.54 -2.55 13.23
C GLY A 11 -6.01 -2.84 13.51
N GLU A 12 -6.93 -2.56 12.58
CA GLU A 12 -8.34 -2.89 12.76
C GLU A 12 -8.66 -4.37 12.60
N ASP A 13 -9.75 -4.79 13.25
CA ASP A 13 -10.23 -6.17 13.24
C ASP A 13 -10.87 -6.56 11.90
N TYR A 14 -10.64 -7.81 11.48
CA TYR A 14 -11.18 -8.38 10.25
C TYR A 14 -12.70 -8.24 10.14
N GLU A 15 -13.44 -8.46 11.23
CA GLU A 15 -14.91 -8.43 11.20
C GLU A 15 -15.47 -7.07 10.79
N LYS A 16 -14.70 -5.98 10.99
CA LYS A 16 -15.07 -4.63 10.53
C LYS A 16 -15.21 -4.56 9.01
N TYR A 17 -14.45 -5.39 8.29
CA TYR A 17 -14.29 -5.32 6.85
C TYR A 17 -14.83 -6.54 6.11
N GLU A 18 -15.04 -7.68 6.78
CA GLU A 18 -15.45 -8.99 6.23
C GLU A 18 -16.37 -8.90 4.99
N TRP A 19 -17.49 -8.17 5.09
CA TRP A 19 -18.50 -8.05 4.02
C TRP A 19 -18.07 -7.23 2.79
N ASN A 20 -16.87 -6.66 2.82
CA ASN A 20 -16.30 -5.83 1.76
C ASN A 20 -15.03 -6.45 1.16
N LEU A 21 -14.78 -7.73 1.43
CA LEU A 21 -13.57 -8.44 1.05
C LEU A 21 -13.89 -9.60 0.09
N GLU A 22 -13.09 -9.73 -0.96
CA GLU A 22 -13.03 -10.92 -1.80
C GLU A 22 -11.69 -11.62 -1.58
N ILE A 23 -11.72 -12.94 -1.36
CA ILE A 23 -10.52 -13.74 -1.10
C ILE A 23 -9.59 -13.71 -2.32
N LEU A 24 -8.31 -13.42 -2.09
CA LEU A 24 -7.26 -13.60 -3.09
C LEU A 24 -6.44 -14.84 -2.72
N ILE A 25 -6.55 -15.89 -3.54
CA ILE A 25 -5.75 -17.10 -3.35
C ILE A 25 -4.31 -16.78 -3.73
N CYS A 26 -3.43 -16.59 -2.74
CA CYS A 26 -2.02 -16.29 -2.95
C CYS A 26 -1.18 -16.60 -1.70
N GLU A 27 -0.26 -17.56 -1.79
CA GLU A 27 0.57 -18.05 -0.66
C GLU A 27 1.86 -17.23 -0.42
N GLU A 28 1.99 -16.03 -1.01
CA GLU A 28 3.26 -15.29 -1.02
C GLU A 28 3.75 -14.82 0.36
N VAL A 29 2.85 -14.66 1.34
CA VAL A 29 3.18 -14.17 2.68
C VAL A 29 2.71 -15.18 3.73
N PRO A 30 3.62 -15.83 4.46
CA PRO A 30 3.26 -16.85 5.45
C PRO A 30 2.30 -16.32 6.50
N MET A 31 1.35 -17.18 6.92
CA MET A 31 0.43 -16.93 8.03
C MET A 31 -0.45 -15.68 7.88
N CYS A 32 -0.61 -15.19 6.66
CA CYS A 32 -1.39 -14.00 6.36
C CYS A 32 -2.51 -14.33 5.36
N ASP A 33 -3.66 -13.70 5.56
CA ASP A 33 -4.78 -13.78 4.64
C ASP A 33 -4.85 -12.53 3.77
N LYS A 34 -5.00 -12.71 2.46
CA LYS A 34 -4.98 -11.64 1.47
C LYS A 34 -6.33 -11.51 0.80
N TYR A 35 -6.80 -10.28 0.69
CA TYR A 35 -8.09 -9.99 0.10
C TYR A 35 -8.00 -8.82 -0.86
N LEU A 36 -8.90 -8.83 -1.84
CA LEU A 36 -9.26 -7.69 -2.64
C LEU A 36 -10.32 -6.90 -1.88
N TRP A 37 -10.11 -5.60 -1.74
CA TRP A 37 -11.14 -4.72 -1.22
C TRP A 37 -12.15 -4.39 -2.32
N VAL A 38 -13.41 -4.77 -2.09
CA VAL A 38 -14.55 -4.51 -3.00
C VAL A 38 -15.58 -3.55 -2.43
N GLY A 39 -15.36 -3.06 -1.21
CA GLY A 39 -16.23 -2.07 -0.60
C GLY A 39 -16.30 -0.77 -1.41
N SER A 40 -17.48 -0.14 -1.41
CA SER A 40 -17.79 1.05 -2.22
C SER A 40 -16.97 2.31 -1.92
N LYS A 41 -16.18 2.30 -0.84
CA LYS A 41 -15.49 3.46 -0.26
C LYS A 41 -13.96 3.41 -0.35
N VAL A 42 -13.35 3.15 -1.52
CA VAL A 42 -11.95 3.58 -1.69
C VAL A 42 -11.94 5.02 -2.20
N ASN A 43 -11.74 5.95 -1.27
CA ASN A 43 -11.60 7.36 -1.60
C ASN A 43 -10.36 7.61 -2.47
N LYS A 44 -10.37 8.73 -3.19
CA LYS A 44 -9.18 9.20 -3.90
C LYS A 44 -8.07 9.48 -2.87
N ILE A 45 -6.91 8.90 -3.10
CA ILE A 45 -5.70 9.16 -2.32
C ILE A 45 -4.94 10.27 -3.03
N PHE A 46 -4.87 11.46 -2.42
CA PHE A 46 -4.23 12.63 -3.03
C PHE A 46 -4.66 12.89 -4.49
N ASN A 47 -5.97 12.82 -4.75
CA ASN A 47 -6.59 12.94 -6.08
C ASN A 47 -6.31 11.80 -7.07
N LEU A 48 -5.62 10.74 -6.65
CA LEU A 48 -5.47 9.52 -7.43
C LEU A 48 -6.49 8.48 -6.96
N LYS A 49 -7.29 7.97 -7.90
CA LYS A 49 -8.15 6.82 -7.64
C LYS A 49 -7.34 5.54 -7.90
N PRO A 50 -7.19 4.64 -6.92
CA PRO A 50 -6.57 3.35 -7.16
C PRO A 50 -7.44 2.51 -8.10
N SER A 51 -6.80 1.75 -8.97
CA SER A 51 -7.45 0.73 -9.80
C SER A 51 -7.90 -0.43 -8.92
N ILE A 52 -7.00 -0.86 -8.04
CA ILE A 52 -7.16 -2.03 -7.17
C ILE A 52 -6.67 -1.65 -5.77
N THR A 53 -7.36 -2.16 -4.75
CA THR A 53 -6.90 -2.09 -3.36
C THR A 53 -6.87 -3.50 -2.79
N LYS A 54 -5.72 -3.92 -2.28
CA LYS A 54 -5.54 -5.21 -1.61
C LYS A 54 -5.27 -4.95 -0.14
N VAL A 55 -5.73 -5.87 0.69
CA VAL A 55 -5.51 -5.84 2.14
C VAL A 55 -4.92 -7.16 2.58
N ILE A 56 -4.08 -7.12 3.61
CA ILE A 56 -3.47 -8.30 4.20
C ILE A 56 -3.72 -8.28 5.70
N PHE A 57 -4.30 -9.36 6.19
CA PHE A 57 -4.54 -9.59 7.59
C PHE A 57 -3.52 -10.57 8.16
N TYR A 58 -3.10 -10.34 9.39
CA TYR A 58 -2.29 -11.25 10.18
C TYR A 58 -2.91 -11.37 11.56
N TRP A 59 -3.29 -12.58 11.96
CA TRP A 59 -4.03 -12.86 13.20
C TRP A 59 -5.26 -11.93 13.33
N ASP A 60 -6.09 -11.91 12.29
CA ASP A 60 -7.33 -11.14 12.18
C ASP A 60 -7.18 -9.62 12.26
N ARG A 61 -5.95 -9.09 12.25
CA ARG A 61 -5.66 -7.65 12.25
C ARG A 61 -5.18 -7.18 10.88
N LEU A 62 -5.72 -6.06 10.41
CA LEU A 62 -5.31 -5.44 9.15
C LEU A 62 -3.88 -4.88 9.29
N GLU A 63 -2.89 -5.56 8.72
CA GLU A 63 -1.48 -5.17 8.84
C GLU A 63 -0.96 -4.41 7.63
N VAL A 64 -1.58 -4.60 6.45
CA VAL A 64 -1.10 -4.02 5.19
C VAL A 64 -2.27 -3.60 4.31
N VAL A 65 -2.17 -2.41 3.72
CA VAL A 65 -3.01 -1.97 2.59
C VAL A 65 -2.12 -1.63 1.39
N ILE A 66 -2.48 -2.16 0.22
CA ILE A 66 -1.78 -1.93 -1.04
C ILE A 66 -2.75 -1.30 -2.03
N HIS A 67 -2.48 -0.06 -2.42
CA HIS A 67 -3.18 0.62 -3.49
C HIS A 67 -2.36 0.54 -4.77
N GLU A 68 -2.94 -0.03 -5.82
CA GLU A 68 -2.33 -0.11 -7.15
C GLU A 68 -2.99 0.92 -8.07
N PHE A 69 -2.16 1.72 -8.75
CA PHE A 69 -2.61 2.72 -9.72
C PHE A 69 -1.98 2.39 -11.07
N ASP A 70 -2.80 1.90 -11.99
CA ASP A 70 -2.33 1.48 -13.32
C ASP A 70 -2.33 2.64 -14.30
N ASN A 71 -1.54 2.48 -15.37
CA ASN A 71 -1.40 3.45 -16.46
C ASN A 71 -1.05 4.85 -15.94
N LYS A 72 -0.16 4.91 -14.96
CA LYS A 72 0.31 6.17 -14.36
C LYS A 72 1.76 6.42 -14.74
N HIS A 73 2.01 7.59 -15.30
CA HIS A 73 3.36 8.06 -15.59
C HIS A 73 4.07 8.56 -14.33
N ARG A 74 5.39 8.69 -14.44
CA ARG A 74 6.27 9.26 -13.41
C ARG A 74 5.80 10.62 -12.87
N THR A 75 5.11 11.43 -13.68
CA THR A 75 4.54 12.71 -13.22
C THR A 75 3.47 12.54 -12.14
N ALA A 76 2.62 11.51 -12.24
CA ALA A 76 1.63 11.18 -11.22
C ALA A 76 2.31 10.68 -9.95
N TYR A 77 3.35 9.84 -10.09
CA TYR A 77 4.17 9.39 -8.97
C TYR A 77 4.82 10.55 -8.22
N ASN A 78 5.43 11.49 -8.94
CA ASN A 78 6.05 12.67 -8.33
C ASN A 78 5.03 13.53 -7.59
N LYS A 79 3.82 13.72 -8.14
CA LYS A 79 2.73 14.44 -7.47
C LYS A 79 2.26 13.73 -6.20
N LEU A 80 2.13 12.39 -6.25
CA LEU A 80 1.79 11.58 -5.07
C LEU A 80 2.84 11.78 -3.97
N ASN A 81 4.12 11.63 -4.30
CA ASN A 81 5.19 11.77 -3.32
C ASN A 81 5.33 13.19 -2.78
N ALA A 82 5.16 14.22 -3.62
CA ALA A 82 5.16 15.60 -3.14
C ALA A 82 4.04 15.85 -2.12
N ASN A 83 2.89 15.18 -2.24
CA ASN A 83 1.84 15.25 -1.24
C ASN A 83 2.14 14.40 0.00
N LEU A 84 2.71 13.19 -0.16
CA LEU A 84 3.17 12.37 0.97
C LEU A 84 4.21 13.13 1.82
N SER A 85 5.23 13.72 1.20
CA SER A 85 6.27 14.51 1.88
C SER A 85 5.75 15.73 2.64
N LYS A 86 4.58 16.27 2.27
CA LYS A 86 3.95 17.39 2.99
C LYS A 86 3.24 16.95 4.25
N ASN A 87 2.79 15.68 4.31
CA ASN A 87 1.95 15.17 5.40
C ASN A 87 2.72 14.21 6.32
N PHE A 88 3.78 13.59 5.83
CA PHE A 88 4.50 12.52 6.52
C PHE A 88 6.01 12.74 6.48
N SER A 89 6.71 12.22 7.49
CA SER A 89 8.17 12.28 7.55
C SER A 89 8.77 11.36 6.48
N THR A 90 9.66 11.89 5.64
CA THR A 90 10.42 11.09 4.67
C THR A 90 11.52 10.32 5.38
N LEU A 91 11.59 9.00 5.17
CA LEU A 91 12.63 8.13 5.68
C LEU A 91 13.78 7.97 4.70
N SER A 92 13.46 7.57 3.45
CA SER A 92 14.47 7.35 2.42
C SER A 92 13.89 7.44 1.00
N ASN A 93 14.79 7.58 0.02
CA ASN A 93 14.52 7.45 -1.40
C ASN A 93 15.55 6.49 -2.00
N GLU A 94 15.07 5.45 -2.66
CA GLU A 94 15.88 4.38 -3.23
C GLU A 94 15.56 4.22 -4.72
N ASN A 95 16.62 4.15 -5.54
CA ASN A 95 16.52 3.76 -6.94
C ASN A 95 17.10 2.35 -7.07
N LEU A 96 16.25 1.38 -7.38
CA LEU A 96 16.63 -0.01 -7.59
C LEU A 96 16.92 -0.28 -9.07
N LYS A 97 17.31 -1.52 -9.38
CA LYS A 97 17.52 -1.98 -10.77
C LYS A 97 16.26 -1.76 -11.62
N TYR A 98 16.46 -1.66 -12.92
CA TYR A 98 15.39 -1.46 -13.93
C TYR A 98 14.58 -0.16 -13.75
N GLY A 99 15.13 0.82 -13.02
CA GLY A 99 14.51 2.13 -12.84
C GLY A 99 13.35 2.13 -11.84
N ILE A 100 13.19 1.08 -11.04
CA ILE A 100 12.22 1.05 -9.94
C ILE A 100 12.61 2.11 -8.92
N ILE A 101 11.65 2.97 -8.54
CA ILE A 101 11.87 4.04 -7.57
C ILE A 101 11.00 3.77 -6.35
N ILE A 102 11.59 3.86 -5.16
CA ILE A 102 10.88 3.69 -3.88
C ILE A 102 11.10 4.94 -3.03
N ASN A 103 10.01 5.55 -2.58
CA ASN A 103 10.02 6.57 -1.53
C ASN A 103 9.37 5.98 -0.28
N LYS A 104 10.07 6.06 0.85
CA LYS A 104 9.60 5.57 2.14
C LYS A 104 9.27 6.74 3.05
N PHE A 105 8.09 6.69 3.66
CA PHE A 105 7.59 7.67 4.60
C PHE A 105 7.10 6.99 5.86
N PHE A 106 6.92 7.77 6.92
CA PHE A 106 6.50 7.28 8.22
C PHE A 106 5.52 8.23 8.90
N MET A 107 4.55 7.64 9.61
CA MET A 107 3.64 8.33 10.51
C MET A 107 3.35 7.45 11.74
N GLY A 108 4.05 7.71 12.85
CA GLY A 108 3.74 7.12 14.15
C GLY A 108 4.05 5.61 14.26
N LYS A 109 3.13 4.75 13.84
CA LYS A 109 3.33 3.29 13.79
C LYS A 109 3.15 2.71 12.39
N ILE A 110 2.89 3.58 11.41
CA ILE A 110 2.58 3.17 10.04
C ILE A 110 3.70 3.65 9.13
N ASP A 111 4.25 2.72 8.37
CA ASP A 111 5.16 2.99 7.26
C ASP A 111 4.38 3.07 5.95
N PHE A 112 4.78 4.00 5.08
CA PHE A 112 4.22 4.18 3.76
C PHE A 112 5.31 4.07 2.71
N TRP A 113 5.17 3.12 1.79
CA TRP A 113 6.11 2.91 0.71
C TRP A 113 5.42 3.20 -0.62
N SER A 114 5.95 4.17 -1.34
CA SER A 114 5.47 4.60 -2.64
C SER A 114 6.44 4.15 -3.71
N LEU A 115 6.01 3.16 -4.50
CA LEU A 115 6.80 2.51 -5.54
C LEU A 115 6.35 2.97 -6.93
N TYR A 116 7.31 3.26 -7.80
CA TYR A 116 7.10 3.42 -9.23
C TYR A 116 7.73 2.23 -9.97
N LEU A 117 6.92 1.53 -10.77
CA LEU A 117 7.32 0.40 -11.60
C LEU A 117 7.26 0.83 -13.08
N PRO A 118 8.40 1.22 -13.70
CA PRO A 118 8.40 1.78 -15.05
C PRO A 118 7.96 0.79 -16.13
N SER A 119 8.32 -0.50 -15.97
CA SER A 119 8.03 -1.55 -16.95
C SER A 119 6.53 -1.74 -17.19
N THR A 120 5.71 -1.47 -16.18
CA THR A 120 4.25 -1.61 -16.22
C THR A 120 3.52 -0.27 -16.14
N ASN A 121 4.25 0.86 -16.05
CA ASN A 121 3.69 2.18 -15.72
C ASN A 121 2.71 2.11 -14.53
N GLN A 122 3.10 1.38 -13.49
CA GLN A 122 2.29 1.17 -12.30
C GLN A 122 2.90 1.93 -11.13
N ILE A 123 2.01 2.50 -10.29
CA ILE A 123 2.38 3.01 -8.97
C ILE A 123 1.76 2.09 -7.94
N LYS A 124 2.52 1.75 -6.90
CA LYS A 124 1.98 1.09 -5.71
C LYS A 124 2.21 1.96 -4.49
N LEU A 125 1.16 2.21 -3.72
CA LEU A 125 1.27 2.80 -2.39
C LEU A 125 0.93 1.71 -1.37
N ILE A 126 1.93 1.31 -0.61
CA ILE A 126 1.82 0.28 0.42
C ILE A 126 1.85 0.99 1.77
N SER A 127 0.85 0.75 2.61
CA SER A 127 0.81 1.23 4.00
C SER A 127 0.81 0.01 4.90
N PHE A 128 1.66 -0.04 5.92
CA PHE A 128 1.73 -1.19 6.81
C PHE A 128 2.19 -0.82 8.21
N SER A 129 1.84 -1.66 9.18
CA SER A 129 2.33 -1.50 10.56
C SER A 129 3.83 -1.72 10.61
N ASN A 130 4.57 -0.85 11.30
CA ASN A 130 6.00 -1.04 11.52
C ASN A 130 6.34 -2.24 12.42
N SER A 131 5.33 -2.84 13.07
CA SER A 131 5.47 -4.10 13.81
C SER A 131 5.18 -5.34 12.98
N PHE A 132 4.79 -5.21 11.71
CA PHE A 132 4.43 -6.35 10.87
C PHE A 132 5.67 -7.18 10.50
N PRO A 133 5.78 -8.45 10.97
CA PRO A 133 7.03 -9.21 10.89
C PRO A 133 7.39 -9.65 9.46
N TYR A 134 6.42 -9.71 8.54
CA TYR A 134 6.61 -10.22 7.18
C TYR A 134 6.77 -9.13 6.12
N THR A 135 7.08 -7.90 6.53
CA THR A 135 7.29 -6.77 5.60
C THR A 135 8.31 -7.10 4.51
N ASN A 136 9.45 -7.71 4.86
CA ASN A 136 10.48 -8.05 3.87
C ASN A 136 10.00 -9.09 2.85
N ASN A 137 9.26 -10.12 3.29
CA ASN A 137 8.67 -11.13 2.42
C ASN A 137 7.67 -10.50 1.44
N LEU A 138 6.78 -9.64 1.96
CA LEU A 138 5.81 -8.93 1.15
C LEU A 138 6.47 -8.07 0.07
N ILE A 139 7.50 -7.30 0.45
CA ILE A 139 8.21 -6.44 -0.49
C ILE A 139 8.93 -7.26 -1.55
N GLY A 140 9.58 -8.36 -1.15
CA GLY A 140 10.19 -9.31 -2.08
C GLY A 140 9.18 -9.83 -3.11
N SER A 141 7.99 -10.26 -2.65
CA SER A 141 6.94 -10.76 -3.54
C SER A 141 6.41 -9.68 -4.51
N ILE A 142 6.24 -8.44 -4.02
CA ILE A 142 5.77 -7.31 -4.83
C ILE A 142 6.78 -6.91 -5.91
N LEU A 143 8.06 -6.89 -5.55
CA LEU A 143 9.12 -6.51 -6.47
C LEU A 143 9.51 -7.64 -7.44
N LYS A 144 9.12 -8.89 -7.15
CA LYS A 144 9.53 -10.10 -7.89
C LYS A 144 11.06 -10.17 -8.05
N ILE A 145 11.79 -9.80 -7.00
CA ILE A 145 13.26 -9.86 -6.89
C ILE A 145 13.63 -11.09 -6.07
#